data_AF-A0YT20-F1
#
_entry.id   AF-A0YT20-F1
#
_cell.length_a   1.000
_cell.length_b   1.000
_cell.length_c   1.000
_cell.angle_alpha   90.00
_cell.angle_beta   90.00
_cell.angle_gamma   90.00
#
_symmetry.space_group_name_H-M   'P 1'
#
loop_
_entity.id
_entity.type
_entity.pdbx_description
1 polymer ?
#
loop_
_entity_poly.entity_id
_entity_poly.type
_entity_poly.pdbx_seq_one_letter_code
_entity_poly.pdbx_strand_id
1 'polypeptide(L)'
;MPQLIISTVGTSLLTNQIDPDIHPRNWLERLNEAANYTVEEMEYYPDVQDILETLKQRVEDKLYNENTEDDKIREISAELNGIYGIYEYTEKSQQDQHWLIATDTAQGEIAANIVQSFLESKGMRVQVYAPDNLSTRSTEKFKDGIDELLKWADQTLLVQKKSGDEIRFNLVGGFKALQGYLNTIGMFYADEIIYIFEGNSELVKIPRLPIEFKKSVIKPVQFALMATEVGIWVKRSELEGVEPADTLLFIVDDEATLTNWGRLTWNNCKDDFLTTKNLLEFPKIKYEQSFEKDYQKNATDANKKLDLHEVIAEVSASMIKYNGDTTRFDRRLNFSRYEGKKKCDGGILKNQIDHFYIKNTGRRVSCILDQGQLFLRHYGEHDYVNDNP
;
A
#
# COMPACT_ATOMS: atom_id res chain seq x y z
N MET A 1 0.85 7.63 -21.86
CA MET A 1 1.47 6.81 -20.79
C MET A 1 0.36 5.95 -20.20
N PRO A 2 0.63 4.72 -19.74
CA PRO A 2 -0.38 3.93 -19.05
C PRO A 2 -0.87 4.66 -17.81
N GLN A 3 -2.16 4.53 -17.52
CA GLN A 3 -2.81 5.17 -16.39
C GLN A 3 -3.24 4.12 -15.36
N LEU A 4 -3.15 4.50 -14.09
CA LEU A 4 -3.83 3.79 -13.01
C LEU A 4 -4.94 4.69 -12.47
N ILE A 5 -6.19 4.28 -12.65
CA ILE A 5 -7.36 5.02 -12.20
C ILE A 5 -7.98 4.28 -11.00
N ILE A 6 -7.91 4.91 -9.83
CA ILE A 6 -8.49 4.40 -8.58
C ILE A 6 -9.81 5.10 -8.37
N SER A 7 -10.92 4.36 -8.36
CA SER A 7 -12.26 4.92 -8.17
C SER A 7 -12.91 4.38 -6.92
N THR A 8 -13.41 5.25 -6.05
CA THR A 8 -14.26 4.83 -4.93
C THR A 8 -15.64 4.45 -5.42
N VAL A 9 -16.17 3.33 -4.94
CA VAL A 9 -17.50 2.83 -5.32
C VAL A 9 -18.46 2.97 -4.15
N GLY A 10 -19.57 3.66 -4.38
CA GLY A 10 -20.71 3.73 -3.48
C GLY A 10 -21.89 2.89 -3.99
N THR A 11 -23.01 2.97 -3.28
CA THR A 11 -24.24 2.28 -3.64
C THR A 11 -25.19 3.12 -4.50
N SER A 12 -24.76 4.32 -4.92
CA SER A 12 -25.58 5.25 -5.72
C SER A 12 -26.00 4.64 -7.05
N LEU A 13 -25.16 3.80 -7.66
CA LEU A 13 -25.47 3.00 -8.84
C LEU A 13 -26.78 2.23 -8.67
N LEU A 14 -27.01 1.65 -7.49
CA LEU A 14 -28.20 0.88 -7.14
C LEU A 14 -29.34 1.80 -6.67
N THR A 15 -29.08 2.70 -5.72
CA THR A 15 -30.13 3.51 -5.10
C THR A 15 -30.76 4.51 -6.07
N ASN A 16 -30.02 4.98 -7.08
CA ASN A 16 -30.56 5.86 -8.13
C ASN A 16 -31.55 5.14 -9.07
N GLN A 17 -31.68 3.80 -9.00
CA GLN A 17 -32.69 3.06 -9.76
C GLN A 17 -34.03 2.93 -9.02
N ILE A 18 -34.14 3.47 -7.81
CA ILE A 18 -35.38 3.49 -7.04
C ILE A 18 -36.22 4.66 -7.53
N ASP A 19 -37.34 4.34 -8.18
CA ASP A 19 -38.35 5.33 -8.57
C ASP A 19 -39.41 5.48 -7.45
N PRO A 20 -39.50 6.62 -6.76
CA PRO A 20 -40.44 6.82 -5.66
C PRO A 20 -41.93 6.72 -6.04
N ASP A 21 -42.25 6.92 -7.33
CA ASP A 21 -43.63 6.87 -7.83
C ASP A 21 -44.08 5.44 -8.16
N ILE A 22 -43.12 4.53 -8.38
CA ILE A 22 -43.36 3.13 -8.77
C ILE A 22 -43.09 2.16 -7.62
N HIS A 23 -42.14 2.46 -6.73
CA HIS A 23 -41.65 1.51 -5.73
C HIS A 23 -42.28 1.69 -4.36
N PRO A 24 -42.34 0.59 -3.57
CA PRO A 24 -42.67 0.69 -2.16
C PRO A 24 -41.77 1.69 -1.45
N ARG A 25 -42.40 2.57 -0.64
CA ARG A 25 -41.68 3.65 0.10
C ARG A 25 -40.56 3.12 1.00
N ASN A 26 -40.60 1.84 1.39
CA ASN A 26 -39.66 1.24 2.31
C ASN A 26 -38.42 0.63 1.64
N TRP A 27 -38.28 0.61 0.30
CA TRP A 27 -37.10 0.01 -0.33
C TRP A 27 -35.80 0.69 0.12
N LEU A 28 -35.77 2.03 0.10
CA LEU A 28 -34.62 2.80 0.55
C LEU A 28 -34.35 2.59 2.05
N GLU A 29 -35.39 2.48 2.87
CA GLU A 29 -35.28 2.20 4.30
C GLU A 29 -34.63 0.83 4.55
N ARG A 30 -35.12 -0.22 3.87
CA ARG A 30 -34.58 -1.58 3.99
C ARG A 30 -33.13 -1.68 3.50
N LEU A 31 -32.77 -0.98 2.42
CA LEU A 31 -31.39 -0.90 1.97
C LEU A 31 -30.49 -0.17 2.96
N ASN A 32 -30.97 0.91 3.59
CA ASN A 32 -30.19 1.63 4.59
C ASN A 32 -29.97 0.79 5.86
N GLU A 33 -30.98 0.04 6.31
CA GLU A 33 -30.86 -0.89 7.44
C GLU A 33 -29.80 -1.96 7.19
N ALA A 34 -29.74 -2.47 5.96
CA ALA A 34 -28.81 -3.52 5.54
C ALA A 34 -27.49 -2.98 4.93
N ALA A 35 -27.24 -1.67 4.99
CA ALA A 35 -26.11 -1.03 4.29
C ALA A 35 -24.73 -1.50 4.77
N ASN A 36 -24.65 -2.04 5.99
CA ASN A 36 -23.41 -2.50 6.60
C ASN A 36 -23.37 -4.03 6.79
N TYR A 37 -24.28 -4.77 6.16
CA TYR A 37 -24.29 -6.23 6.22
C TYR A 37 -23.23 -6.82 5.28
N THR A 38 -22.51 -7.83 5.77
CA THR A 38 -21.65 -8.66 4.91
C THR A 38 -22.50 -9.52 3.98
N VAL A 39 -21.85 -10.18 3.01
CA VAL A 39 -22.53 -11.13 2.11
C VAL A 39 -23.24 -12.22 2.90
N GLU A 40 -22.60 -12.78 3.94
CA GLU A 40 -23.20 -13.83 4.78
C GLU A 40 -24.36 -13.30 5.63
N GLU A 41 -24.24 -12.08 6.18
CA GLU A 41 -25.34 -11.46 6.93
C GLU A 41 -26.56 -11.19 6.02
N MET A 42 -26.33 -10.87 4.74
CA MET A 42 -27.39 -10.60 3.76
C MET A 42 -28.25 -11.83 3.44
N GLU A 43 -27.74 -13.05 3.60
CA GLU A 43 -28.48 -14.31 3.37
C GLU A 43 -29.73 -14.44 4.24
N TYR A 44 -29.75 -13.77 5.40
CA TYR A 44 -30.89 -13.78 6.32
C TYR A 44 -31.99 -12.76 5.96
N TYR A 45 -31.79 -11.96 4.90
CA TYR A 45 -32.70 -10.88 4.48
C TYR A 45 -33.09 -11.04 3.01
N PRO A 46 -33.84 -12.09 2.65
CA PRO A 46 -34.18 -12.40 1.25
C PRO A 46 -34.96 -11.27 0.57
N ASP A 47 -35.74 -10.51 1.33
CA ASP A 47 -36.49 -9.38 0.77
C ASP A 47 -35.58 -8.19 0.38
N VAL A 48 -34.45 -8.00 1.06
CA VAL A 48 -33.42 -7.04 0.66
C VAL A 48 -32.66 -7.56 -0.57
N GLN A 49 -32.40 -8.87 -0.64
CA GLN A 49 -31.77 -9.50 -1.81
C GLN A 49 -32.64 -9.35 -3.06
N ASP A 50 -33.96 -9.55 -2.95
CA ASP A 50 -34.91 -9.35 -4.06
C ASP A 50 -34.92 -7.90 -4.56
N ILE A 51 -34.82 -6.92 -3.65
CA ILE A 51 -34.68 -5.51 -4.00
C ILE A 51 -33.37 -5.31 -4.77
N LEU A 52 -32.24 -5.79 -4.23
CA LEU A 52 -30.92 -5.62 -4.83
C LEU A 52 -30.84 -6.25 -6.23
N GLU A 53 -31.39 -7.45 -6.42
CA GLU A 53 -31.41 -8.11 -7.73
C GLU A 53 -32.26 -7.34 -8.73
N THR A 54 -33.41 -6.81 -8.31
CA THR A 54 -34.24 -5.96 -9.17
C THR A 54 -33.51 -4.69 -9.58
N LEU A 55 -32.81 -4.03 -8.66
CA LEU A 55 -32.05 -2.80 -8.96
C LEU A 55 -30.87 -3.12 -9.87
N LYS A 56 -30.13 -4.20 -9.59
CA LYS A 56 -29.02 -4.68 -10.41
C LYS A 56 -29.47 -4.93 -11.85
N GLN A 57 -30.55 -5.68 -12.07
CA GLN A 57 -31.07 -5.96 -13.41
C GLN A 57 -31.35 -4.67 -14.18
N ARG A 58 -31.92 -3.65 -13.53
CA ARG A 58 -32.19 -2.36 -14.18
C ARG A 58 -30.94 -1.60 -14.55
N VAL A 59 -29.92 -1.64 -13.70
CA VAL A 59 -28.62 -1.05 -14.02
C VAL A 59 -28.04 -1.74 -15.24
N GLU A 60 -28.03 -3.07 -15.25
CA GLU A 60 -27.52 -3.88 -16.37
C GLU A 60 -28.30 -3.60 -17.66
N ASP A 61 -29.64 -3.54 -17.61
CA ASP A 61 -30.48 -3.21 -18.77
C ASP A 61 -30.13 -1.83 -19.36
N LYS A 62 -29.79 -0.85 -18.51
CA LYS A 62 -29.35 0.48 -18.97
C LYS A 62 -27.94 0.44 -19.56
N LEU A 63 -27.00 -0.26 -18.91
CA LEU A 63 -25.59 -0.30 -19.30
C LEU A 63 -25.35 -1.10 -20.58
N TYR A 64 -26.05 -2.22 -20.76
CA TYR A 64 -25.87 -3.13 -21.89
C TYR A 64 -26.81 -2.86 -23.06
N ASN A 65 -27.63 -1.80 -22.99
CA ASN A 65 -28.39 -1.33 -24.15
C ASN A 65 -27.43 -0.72 -25.19
N GLU A 66 -27.49 -1.25 -26.42
CA GLU A 66 -26.62 -0.83 -27.53
C GLU A 66 -26.77 0.66 -27.90
N ASN A 67 -27.88 1.29 -27.51
CA ASN A 67 -28.15 2.71 -27.75
C ASN A 67 -27.74 3.63 -26.58
N THR A 68 -27.07 3.10 -25.56
CA THR A 68 -26.57 3.90 -24.44
C THR A 68 -25.24 4.53 -24.82
N GLU A 69 -25.29 5.81 -25.15
CA GLU A 69 -24.13 6.66 -25.42
C GLU A 69 -23.36 6.99 -24.13
N ASP A 70 -22.12 7.44 -24.27
CA ASP A 70 -21.22 7.73 -23.15
C ASP A 70 -21.82 8.74 -22.16
N ASP A 71 -22.50 9.79 -22.63
CA ASP A 71 -23.17 10.77 -21.76
C ASP A 71 -24.23 10.10 -20.85
N LYS A 72 -24.99 9.14 -21.39
CA LYS A 72 -25.97 8.38 -20.61
C LYS A 72 -25.28 7.41 -19.65
N ILE A 73 -24.13 6.84 -20.03
CA ILE A 73 -23.34 5.99 -19.13
C ILE A 73 -22.88 6.81 -17.91
N ARG A 74 -22.44 8.05 -18.12
CA ARG A 74 -22.03 8.97 -17.05
C ARG A 74 -23.17 9.31 -16.10
N GLU A 75 -24.41 9.39 -16.58
CA GLU A 75 -25.58 9.64 -15.73
C GLU A 75 -26.01 8.45 -14.86
N ILE A 76 -25.62 7.22 -15.23
CA ILE A 76 -26.04 6.00 -14.51
C ILE A 76 -25.42 5.93 -13.10
N SER A 77 -24.18 6.38 -12.92
CA SER A 77 -23.52 6.43 -11.61
C SER A 77 -22.39 7.43 -11.52
N ALA A 78 -22.08 7.85 -10.30
CA ALA A 78 -20.97 8.76 -10.00
C ALA A 78 -19.61 8.15 -10.42
N GLU A 79 -19.44 6.85 -10.21
CA GLU A 79 -18.24 6.10 -10.56
C GLU A 79 -17.97 6.16 -12.06
N LEU A 80 -18.99 5.82 -12.86
CA LEU A 80 -18.91 5.84 -14.32
C LEU A 80 -18.79 7.28 -14.86
N ASN A 81 -19.45 8.25 -14.22
CA ASN A 81 -19.27 9.66 -14.55
C ASN A 81 -17.80 10.08 -14.49
N GLY A 82 -17.14 9.76 -13.38
CA GLY A 82 -15.72 10.07 -13.18
C GLY A 82 -14.82 9.32 -14.17
N ILE A 83 -15.02 8.01 -14.35
CA ILE A 83 -14.19 7.18 -15.23
C ILE A 83 -14.28 7.62 -16.68
N TYR A 84 -15.50 7.81 -17.20
CA TYR A 84 -15.68 8.24 -18.59
C TYR A 84 -15.25 9.69 -18.79
N GLY A 85 -15.50 10.58 -17.81
CA GLY A 85 -15.03 11.95 -17.86
C GLY A 85 -13.51 12.08 -17.95
N ILE A 86 -12.74 11.17 -17.30
CA ILE A 86 -11.27 11.15 -17.43
C ILE A 86 -10.84 10.97 -18.88
N TYR A 87 -11.53 10.10 -19.61
CA TYR A 87 -11.21 9.80 -21.00
C TYR A 87 -11.68 10.88 -21.99
N GLU A 88 -12.39 11.92 -21.54
CA GLU A 88 -12.68 13.10 -22.37
C GLU A 88 -11.47 14.00 -22.56
N TYR A 89 -10.50 13.97 -21.63
CA TYR A 89 -9.28 14.78 -21.69
C TYR A 89 -7.98 13.97 -21.65
N THR A 90 -8.07 12.63 -21.59
CA THR A 90 -6.93 11.72 -21.64
C THR A 90 -7.13 10.67 -22.74
N GLU A 91 -6.03 10.13 -23.26
CA GLU A 91 -6.10 9.05 -24.24
C GLU A 91 -6.29 7.70 -23.53
N LYS A 92 -7.33 6.97 -23.91
CA LYS A 92 -7.57 5.59 -23.47
C LYS A 92 -6.50 4.66 -24.03
N SER A 93 -5.84 3.91 -23.17
CA SER A 93 -4.85 2.88 -23.50
C SER A 93 -5.32 1.51 -23.06
N GLN A 94 -4.99 0.49 -23.85
CA GLN A 94 -5.22 -0.92 -23.50
C GLN A 94 -4.38 -1.38 -22.30
N GLN A 95 -3.41 -0.57 -21.87
CA GLN A 95 -2.57 -0.81 -20.70
C GLN A 95 -3.11 -0.14 -19.43
N ASP A 96 -4.16 0.68 -19.56
CA ASP A 96 -4.76 1.35 -18.41
C ASP A 96 -5.35 0.32 -17.44
N GLN A 97 -5.18 0.60 -16.16
CA GLN A 97 -5.66 -0.23 -15.06
C GLN A 97 -6.67 0.57 -14.23
N HIS A 98 -7.76 -0.09 -13.87
CA HIS A 98 -8.77 0.45 -12.98
C HIS A 98 -8.80 -0.34 -11.68
N TRP A 99 -8.75 0.36 -10.55
CA TRP A 99 -9.02 -0.21 -9.24
C TRP A 99 -10.28 0.40 -8.65
N LEU A 100 -11.26 -0.44 -8.36
CA LEU A 100 -12.52 -0.07 -7.74
C LEU A 100 -12.44 -0.33 -6.24
N ILE A 101 -12.43 0.73 -5.43
CA ILE A 101 -12.36 0.64 -3.98
C ILE A 101 -13.77 0.62 -3.40
N ALA A 102 -14.19 -0.54 -2.92
CA ALA A 102 -15.52 -0.75 -2.34
C ALA A 102 -15.43 -0.89 -0.81
N THR A 103 -16.58 -0.80 -0.15
CA THR A 103 -16.70 -1.25 1.25
C THR A 103 -16.85 -2.76 1.31
N ASP A 104 -16.41 -3.36 2.41
CA ASP A 104 -16.61 -4.77 2.75
C ASP A 104 -18.07 -4.98 3.22
N THR A 105 -19.00 -4.79 2.29
CA THR A 105 -20.45 -4.92 2.49
C THR A 105 -21.07 -5.52 1.24
N ALA A 106 -22.14 -6.30 1.39
CA ALA A 106 -22.80 -6.95 0.26
C ALA A 106 -23.26 -5.94 -0.81
N GLN A 107 -23.78 -4.78 -0.41
CA GLN A 107 -24.21 -3.74 -1.36
C GLN A 107 -23.02 -3.08 -2.07
N GLY A 108 -21.93 -2.85 -1.36
CA GLY A 108 -20.69 -2.30 -1.93
C GLY A 108 -20.08 -3.25 -2.96
N GLU A 109 -20.01 -4.55 -2.64
CA GLU A 109 -19.53 -5.59 -3.56
C GLU A 109 -20.40 -5.71 -4.80
N ILE A 110 -21.74 -5.74 -4.66
CA ILE A 110 -22.65 -5.79 -5.81
C ILE A 110 -22.42 -4.59 -6.73
N ALA A 111 -22.36 -3.37 -6.17
CA ALA A 111 -22.13 -2.17 -6.98
C ALA A 111 -20.78 -2.21 -7.71
N ALA A 112 -19.71 -2.61 -7.02
CA ALA A 112 -18.38 -2.70 -7.61
C ALA A 112 -18.29 -3.77 -8.71
N ASN A 113 -18.93 -4.93 -8.51
CA ASN A 113 -18.95 -6.01 -9.48
C ASN A 113 -19.74 -5.64 -10.76
N ILE A 114 -20.82 -4.84 -10.64
CA ILE A 114 -21.54 -4.33 -11.81
C ILE A 114 -20.64 -3.39 -12.61
N VAL A 115 -19.99 -2.42 -11.95
CA VAL A 115 -19.06 -1.50 -12.62
C VAL A 115 -17.89 -2.25 -13.25
N GLN A 116 -17.31 -3.21 -12.53
CA GLN A 116 -16.23 -4.07 -13.04
C GLN A 116 -16.66 -4.79 -14.32
N SER A 117 -17.76 -5.54 -14.26
CA SER A 117 -18.25 -6.35 -15.38
C SER A 117 -18.56 -5.49 -16.61
N PHE A 118 -19.13 -4.30 -16.38
CA PHE A 118 -19.39 -3.35 -17.46
C PHE A 118 -18.10 -2.82 -18.09
N LEU A 119 -17.15 -2.32 -17.32
CA LEU A 119 -15.90 -1.78 -17.84
C LEU A 119 -15.04 -2.85 -18.53
N GLU A 120 -15.01 -4.07 -18.00
CA GLU A 120 -14.36 -5.23 -18.62
C GLU A 120 -15.00 -5.58 -19.97
N SER A 121 -16.33 -5.52 -20.08
CA SER A 121 -17.04 -5.68 -21.36
C SER A 121 -16.65 -4.62 -22.41
N LYS A 122 -16.15 -3.46 -21.96
CA LYS A 122 -15.60 -2.38 -22.81
C LYS A 122 -14.08 -2.49 -23.02
N GLY A 123 -13.50 -3.65 -22.69
CA GLY A 123 -12.09 -4.00 -22.89
C GLY A 123 -11.12 -3.35 -21.90
N MET A 124 -11.60 -2.86 -20.75
CA MET A 124 -10.74 -2.26 -19.72
C MET A 124 -10.23 -3.34 -18.76
N ARG A 125 -9.05 -3.12 -18.15
CA ARG A 125 -8.53 -3.99 -17.09
C ARG A 125 -8.97 -3.45 -15.75
N VAL A 126 -9.77 -4.21 -15.02
CA VAL A 126 -10.40 -3.75 -13.79
C VAL A 126 -10.14 -4.74 -12.67
N GLN A 127 -9.90 -4.21 -11.47
CA GLN A 127 -9.79 -5.00 -10.25
C GLN A 127 -10.66 -4.34 -9.18
N VAL A 128 -11.35 -5.15 -8.39
CA VAL A 128 -12.09 -4.70 -7.20
C VAL A 128 -11.22 -4.96 -5.98
N TYR A 129 -11.14 -3.97 -5.11
CA TYR A 129 -10.56 -4.11 -3.78
C TYR A 129 -11.55 -3.62 -2.73
N ALA A 130 -12.01 -4.54 -1.88
CA ALA A 130 -12.72 -4.24 -0.67
C ALA A 130 -11.77 -4.50 0.50
N PRO A 131 -11.24 -3.47 1.18
CA PRO A 131 -10.41 -3.67 2.35
C PRO A 131 -11.23 -4.34 3.47
N ASP A 132 -10.69 -5.40 4.06
CA ASP A 132 -11.34 -6.14 5.14
C ASP A 132 -11.86 -5.20 6.23
N ASN A 133 -13.08 -5.45 6.69
CA ASN A 133 -13.79 -4.66 7.70
C ASN A 133 -14.14 -3.22 7.31
N LEU A 134 -13.77 -2.72 6.12
CA LEU A 134 -14.11 -1.35 5.70
C LEU A 134 -15.62 -1.19 5.57
N SER A 135 -16.24 -0.72 6.65
CA SER A 135 -17.67 -0.49 6.78
C SER A 135 -17.92 0.72 7.67
N THR A 136 -19.13 1.24 7.64
CA THR A 136 -19.56 2.36 8.50
C THR A 136 -20.28 1.89 9.76
N ARG A 137 -20.26 0.57 10.05
CA ARG A 137 -20.95 -0.06 11.18
C ARG A 137 -20.46 0.46 12.54
N SER A 138 -19.16 0.74 12.63
CA SER A 138 -18.54 1.30 13.83
C SER A 138 -17.26 2.04 13.46
N THR A 139 -16.80 2.92 14.35
CA THR A 139 -15.53 3.63 14.20
C THR A 139 -14.33 2.69 14.15
N GLU A 140 -14.37 1.59 14.92
CA GLU A 140 -13.32 0.57 14.97
C GLU A 140 -13.19 -0.12 13.60
N LYS A 141 -14.27 -0.73 13.11
CA LYS A 141 -14.29 -1.36 11.77
C LYS A 141 -13.86 -0.40 10.65
N PHE A 142 -14.36 0.84 10.69
CA PHE A 142 -13.96 1.84 9.69
C PHE A 142 -12.46 2.14 9.74
N LYS A 143 -11.89 2.29 10.95
CA LYS A 143 -10.46 2.51 11.13
C LYS A 143 -9.63 1.31 10.65
N ASP A 144 -10.03 0.10 11.00
CA ASP A 144 -9.36 -1.13 10.56
C ASP A 144 -9.38 -1.27 9.03
N GLY A 145 -10.50 -0.95 8.40
CA GLY A 145 -10.60 -0.94 6.93
C GLY A 145 -9.74 0.14 6.26
N ILE A 146 -9.63 1.32 6.86
CA ILE A 146 -8.69 2.36 6.39
C ILE A 146 -7.24 1.90 6.55
N ASP A 147 -6.95 1.17 7.61
CA ASP A 147 -5.64 0.61 7.90
C ASP A 147 -5.23 -0.42 6.82
N GLU A 148 -6.12 -1.32 6.42
CA GLU A 148 -5.88 -2.22 5.28
C GLU A 148 -5.79 -1.47 3.93
N LEU A 149 -6.60 -0.42 3.72
CA LEU A 149 -6.53 0.41 2.52
C LEU A 149 -5.17 1.11 2.38
N LEU A 150 -4.62 1.65 3.46
CA LEU A 150 -3.31 2.29 3.47
C LEU A 150 -2.18 1.30 3.14
N LYS A 151 -2.26 0.10 3.70
CA LYS A 151 -1.33 -0.99 3.42
C LYS A 151 -1.38 -1.42 1.94
N TRP A 152 -2.58 -1.58 1.38
CA TRP A 152 -2.75 -1.83 -0.04
C TRP A 152 -2.21 -0.69 -0.90
N ALA A 153 -2.47 0.56 -0.52
CA ALA A 153 -1.99 1.73 -1.26
C ALA A 153 -0.44 1.77 -1.28
N ASP A 154 0.19 1.46 -0.16
CA ASP A 154 1.65 1.40 -0.06
C ASP A 154 2.24 0.30 -0.96
N GLN A 155 1.66 -0.90 -0.94
CA GLN A 155 2.15 -2.05 -1.71
C GLN A 155 1.90 -1.89 -3.22
N THR A 156 0.73 -1.38 -3.59
CA THR A 156 0.29 -1.25 -4.99
C THR A 156 0.79 0.05 -5.60
N LEU A 157 0.55 1.21 -4.98
CA LEU A 157 0.81 2.49 -5.66
C LEU A 157 2.29 2.84 -5.76
N LEU A 158 3.13 2.38 -4.82
CA LEU A 158 4.57 2.60 -4.93
C LEU A 158 5.20 1.82 -6.09
N VAL A 159 4.71 0.62 -6.39
CA VAL A 159 5.22 -0.17 -7.52
C VAL A 159 4.86 0.50 -8.84
N GLN A 160 3.62 0.97 -8.95
CA GLN A 160 3.04 1.62 -10.13
C GLN A 160 3.72 2.98 -10.39
N LYS A 161 3.98 3.74 -9.33
CA LYS A 161 4.73 5.00 -9.42
C LYS A 161 6.15 4.78 -9.92
N LYS A 162 6.77 3.65 -9.58
CA LYS A 162 8.11 3.26 -10.07
C LYS A 162 8.09 2.75 -11.51
N SER A 163 6.99 2.16 -12.00
CA SER A 163 6.84 1.80 -13.42
C SER A 163 6.57 3.01 -14.32
N GLY A 164 6.25 4.17 -13.74
CA GLY A 164 5.99 5.41 -14.46
C GLY A 164 4.54 5.56 -14.94
N ASP A 165 3.62 4.81 -14.32
CA ASP A 165 2.19 4.96 -14.59
C ASP A 165 1.69 6.27 -13.98
N GLU A 166 0.77 6.93 -14.68
CA GLU A 166 0.12 8.14 -14.15
C GLU A 166 -1.06 7.75 -13.26
N ILE A 167 -1.00 8.13 -11.98
CA ILE A 167 -1.95 7.69 -10.96
C ILE A 167 -3.04 8.74 -10.78
N ARG A 168 -4.29 8.36 -11.01
CA ARG A 168 -5.47 9.21 -10.88
C ARG A 168 -6.42 8.68 -9.82
N PHE A 169 -6.82 9.53 -8.89
CA PHE A 169 -7.83 9.20 -7.89
C PHE A 169 -9.17 9.82 -8.31
N ASN A 170 -10.09 8.98 -8.77
CA ASN A 170 -11.46 9.34 -9.03
C ASN A 170 -12.30 9.23 -7.75
N LEU A 171 -12.50 10.37 -7.08
CA LEU A 171 -13.28 10.47 -5.84
C LEU A 171 -14.69 11.02 -6.07
N VAL A 172 -15.20 10.87 -7.30
CA VAL A 172 -16.55 11.25 -7.69
C VAL A 172 -17.60 10.38 -6.99
N GLY A 173 -17.35 9.07 -6.91
CA GLY A 173 -18.20 8.08 -6.25
C GLY A 173 -17.82 7.82 -4.79
N GLY A 174 -18.56 6.93 -4.12
CA GLY A 174 -18.30 6.55 -2.72
C GLY A 174 -18.81 7.54 -1.65
N PHE A 175 -18.61 7.19 -0.38
CA PHE A 175 -19.10 7.99 0.75
C PHE A 175 -18.07 9.00 1.28
N LYS A 176 -18.57 10.09 1.85
CA LYS A 176 -17.80 11.29 2.23
C LYS A 176 -16.61 11.03 3.14
N ALA A 177 -16.74 10.13 4.12
CA ALA A 177 -15.65 9.85 5.04
C ALA A 177 -14.49 9.14 4.32
N LEU A 178 -14.75 8.12 3.50
CA LEU A 178 -13.71 7.47 2.69
C LEU A 178 -13.05 8.44 1.71
N GLN A 179 -13.83 9.32 1.07
CA GLN A 179 -13.30 10.37 0.20
C GLN A 179 -12.31 11.29 0.94
N GLY A 180 -12.58 11.66 2.19
CA GLY A 180 -11.66 12.48 3.00
C GLY A 180 -10.29 11.82 3.23
N TYR A 181 -10.29 10.51 3.51
CA TYR A 181 -9.06 9.73 3.66
C TYR A 181 -8.32 9.58 2.33
N LEU A 182 -9.02 9.17 1.26
CA LEU A 182 -8.40 8.98 -0.05
C LEU A 182 -7.93 10.28 -0.70
N ASN A 183 -8.56 11.42 -0.41
CA ASN A 183 -8.05 12.72 -0.83
C ASN A 183 -6.68 13.00 -0.17
N THR A 184 -6.55 12.67 1.12
CA THR A 184 -5.28 12.83 1.85
C THR A 184 -4.21 11.86 1.32
N ILE A 185 -4.56 10.59 1.12
CA ILE A 185 -3.67 9.58 0.53
C ILE A 185 -3.26 9.99 -0.88
N GLY A 186 -4.20 10.50 -1.68
CA GLY A 186 -3.99 10.98 -3.04
C GLY A 186 -2.93 12.09 -3.13
N MET A 187 -2.81 12.96 -2.13
CA MET A 187 -1.75 13.99 -2.12
C MET A 187 -0.34 13.41 -2.15
N PHE A 188 -0.15 12.17 -1.67
CA PHE A 188 1.14 11.49 -1.65
C PHE A 188 1.39 10.65 -2.90
N TYR A 189 0.36 9.96 -3.39
CA TYR A 189 0.50 8.95 -4.44
C TYR A 189 -0.03 9.37 -5.81
N ALA A 190 -1.10 10.16 -5.87
CA ALA A 190 -1.75 10.52 -7.12
C ALA A 190 -1.03 11.67 -7.82
N ASP A 191 -1.02 11.63 -9.14
CA ASP A 191 -0.67 12.76 -10.00
C ASP A 191 -1.87 13.71 -10.15
N GLU A 192 -3.10 13.17 -10.09
CA GLU A 192 -4.36 13.92 -10.22
C GLU A 192 -5.44 13.35 -9.31
N ILE A 193 -6.21 14.21 -8.63
CA ILE A 193 -7.40 13.83 -7.86
C ILE A 193 -8.62 14.49 -8.50
N ILE A 194 -9.67 13.72 -8.74
CA ILE A 194 -10.83 14.11 -9.55
C ILE A 194 -12.10 14.05 -8.70
N TYR A 195 -12.93 15.08 -8.86
CA TYR A 195 -14.24 15.26 -8.26
C TYR A 195 -15.24 15.77 -9.32
N ILE A 196 -16.51 15.91 -8.96
CA ILE A 196 -17.53 16.63 -9.74
C ILE A 196 -18.16 17.74 -8.90
N PHE A 197 -18.70 18.76 -9.57
CA PHE A 197 -19.66 19.66 -8.93
C PHE A 197 -21.04 18.99 -8.82
N GLU A 198 -21.67 19.07 -7.65
CA GLU A 198 -23.05 18.61 -7.49
C GLU A 198 -23.96 19.32 -8.50
N GLY A 199 -24.63 18.56 -9.36
CA GLY A 199 -25.57 19.07 -10.37
C GLY A 199 -24.99 19.34 -11.76
N ASN A 200 -23.71 19.04 -12.04
CA ASN A 200 -23.13 19.05 -13.39
C ASN A 200 -22.23 17.82 -13.62
N SER A 201 -21.99 17.45 -14.88
CA SER A 201 -21.03 16.44 -15.31
C SER A 201 -19.60 16.97 -15.45
N GLU A 202 -19.34 18.25 -15.20
CA GLU A 202 -17.99 18.80 -15.31
C GLU A 202 -17.06 18.27 -14.21
N LEU A 203 -15.92 17.70 -14.62
CA LEU A 203 -14.90 17.21 -13.71
C LEU A 203 -14.08 18.35 -13.13
N VAL A 204 -13.86 18.28 -11.81
CA VAL A 204 -12.98 19.17 -11.07
C VAL A 204 -11.71 18.42 -10.71
N LYS A 205 -10.56 19.05 -10.98
CA LYS A 205 -9.26 18.52 -10.63
C LYS A 205 -8.75 19.22 -9.39
N ILE A 206 -8.53 18.46 -8.31
CA ILE A 206 -7.85 18.97 -7.14
C ILE A 206 -6.35 18.88 -7.39
N PRO A 207 -5.62 20.01 -7.40
CA PRO A 207 -4.19 20.01 -7.64
C PRO A 207 -3.45 19.32 -6.49
N ARG A 208 -2.44 18.54 -6.84
CA ARG A 208 -1.53 17.97 -5.84
C ARG A 208 -0.74 19.09 -5.16
N LEU A 209 -0.82 19.14 -3.83
CA LEU A 209 -0.03 20.08 -3.05
C LEU A 209 1.41 19.57 -2.89
N PRO A 210 2.43 20.43 -3.00
CA PRO A 210 3.82 20.08 -2.73
C PRO A 210 4.05 19.95 -1.21
N ILE A 211 3.47 18.92 -0.60
CA ILE A 211 3.60 18.64 0.83
C ILE A 211 4.83 17.77 1.08
N GLU A 212 5.60 18.14 2.10
CA GLU A 212 6.70 17.32 2.62
C GLU A 212 6.44 16.99 4.09
N PHE A 213 6.85 15.79 4.50
CA PHE A 213 6.82 15.42 5.91
C PHE A 213 7.92 16.15 6.68
N LYS A 214 7.60 16.53 7.92
CA LYS A 214 8.55 17.15 8.82
C LYS A 214 9.64 16.14 9.22
N LYS A 215 10.73 16.08 8.47
CA LYS A 215 11.84 15.13 8.63
C LYS A 215 12.40 15.04 10.05
N SER A 216 12.33 16.12 10.83
CA SER A 216 12.84 16.14 12.21
C SER A 216 12.06 15.26 13.20
N VAL A 217 10.86 14.80 12.84
CA VAL A 217 10.07 13.88 13.67
C VAL A 217 10.39 12.41 13.38
N ILE A 218 11.19 12.14 12.34
CA ILE A 218 11.56 10.79 11.94
C ILE A 218 12.80 10.34 12.70
N LYS A 219 12.75 9.13 13.25
CA LYS A 219 13.88 8.43 13.86
C LYS A 219 14.31 7.32 12.90
N PRO A 220 15.28 7.54 11.99
CA PRO A 220 15.45 6.68 10.82
C PRO A 220 15.70 5.21 11.14
N VAL A 221 16.55 4.94 12.15
CA VAL A 221 16.86 3.57 12.57
C VAL A 221 15.61 2.90 13.14
N GLN A 222 14.94 3.54 14.10
CA GLN A 222 13.74 2.98 14.73
C GLN A 222 12.59 2.81 13.72
N PHE A 223 12.36 3.80 12.85
CA PHE A 223 11.33 3.73 11.81
C PHE A 223 11.63 2.62 10.80
N ALA A 224 12.88 2.51 10.34
CA ALA A 224 13.29 1.42 9.46
C ALA A 224 13.05 0.05 10.10
N LEU A 225 13.39 -0.13 11.38
CA LEU A 225 13.17 -1.38 12.12
C LEU A 225 11.69 -1.72 12.26
N MET A 226 10.85 -0.77 12.68
CA MET A 226 9.40 -0.96 12.81
C MET A 226 8.72 -1.22 11.45
N ALA A 227 9.28 -0.67 10.37
CA ALA A 227 8.76 -0.82 9.01
C ALA A 227 9.14 -2.15 8.34
N THR A 228 10.05 -2.94 8.90
CA THR A 228 10.42 -4.28 8.37
C THR A 228 9.22 -5.23 8.30
N GLU A 229 9.33 -6.27 7.48
CA GLU A 229 8.31 -7.34 7.41
C GLU A 229 8.27 -8.16 8.71
N VAL A 230 9.42 -8.27 9.39
CA VAL A 230 9.52 -8.81 10.75
C VAL A 230 8.69 -8.02 11.75
N GLY A 231 8.54 -6.70 11.56
CA GLY A 231 7.68 -5.81 12.35
C GLY A 231 7.99 -5.88 13.84
N ILE A 232 9.04 -5.19 14.28
CA ILE A 232 9.40 -5.14 15.70
C ILE A 232 8.72 -3.97 16.42
N TRP A 233 8.60 -4.14 17.73
CA TRP A 233 8.25 -3.10 18.67
C TRP A 233 9.52 -2.49 19.25
N VAL A 234 9.53 -1.18 19.43
CA VAL A 234 10.66 -0.40 19.92
C VAL A 234 10.26 0.29 21.22
N LYS A 235 11.20 0.43 22.16
CA LYS A 235 10.92 1.12 23.43
C LYS A 235 10.55 2.58 23.20
N ARG A 236 9.54 3.04 23.92
CA ARG A 236 9.04 4.42 23.82
C ARG A 236 10.12 5.46 24.13
N SER A 237 11.04 5.17 25.05
CA SER A 237 12.17 6.04 25.37
C SER A 237 13.09 6.32 24.15
N GLU A 238 13.14 5.42 23.18
CA GLU A 238 13.95 5.60 21.95
C GLU A 238 13.22 6.45 20.89
N LEU A 239 11.94 6.74 21.11
CA LEU A 239 11.05 7.47 20.19
C LEU A 239 10.72 8.89 20.69
N GLU A 240 11.46 9.40 21.68
CA GLU A 240 11.29 10.77 22.17
C GLU A 240 11.47 11.80 21.05
N GLY A 241 10.49 12.71 20.93
CA GLY A 241 10.46 13.77 19.92
C GLY A 241 9.75 13.41 18.60
N VAL A 242 9.19 12.21 18.48
CA VAL A 242 8.29 11.85 17.37
C VAL A 242 6.91 12.47 17.62
N GLU A 243 6.51 13.44 16.80
CA GLU A 243 5.24 14.15 16.92
C GLU A 243 4.56 14.35 15.55
N PRO A 244 3.22 14.21 15.44
CA PRO A 244 2.28 13.79 16.48
C PRO A 244 2.35 12.28 16.74
N ALA A 245 2.63 11.89 17.98
CA ALA A 245 2.88 10.49 18.35
C ALA A 245 1.69 9.58 18.01
N ASP A 246 0.47 9.96 18.37
CA ASP A 246 -0.74 9.14 18.17
C ASP A 246 -1.08 8.91 16.68
N THR A 247 -0.59 9.78 15.79
CA THR A 247 -0.74 9.59 14.34
C THR A 247 0.30 8.64 13.79
N LEU A 248 1.56 8.72 14.24
CA LEU A 248 2.68 7.99 13.62
C LEU A 248 2.99 6.67 14.33
N LEU A 249 2.66 6.55 15.61
CA LEU A 249 3.03 5.45 16.49
C LEU A 249 1.80 4.78 17.10
N PHE A 250 1.77 3.46 17.04
CA PHE A 250 0.84 2.63 17.81
C PHE A 250 1.56 2.20 19.09
N ILE A 251 1.11 2.71 20.24
CA ILE A 251 1.80 2.57 21.53
C ILE A 251 1.01 1.61 22.42
N VAL A 252 1.70 0.62 22.99
CA VAL A 252 1.17 -0.30 24.01
C VAL A 252 2.20 -0.37 25.14
N ASP A 253 1.78 0.04 26.34
CA ASP A 253 2.64 0.18 27.51
C ASP A 253 3.90 1.03 27.23
N ASP A 254 5.09 0.43 27.33
CA ASP A 254 6.39 1.09 27.12
C ASP A 254 7.00 0.80 25.74
N GLU A 255 6.23 0.19 24.83
CA GLU A 255 6.68 -0.13 23.49
C GLU A 255 5.76 0.48 22.43
N ALA A 256 6.30 0.67 21.23
CA ALA A 256 5.54 1.17 20.10
C ALA A 256 5.98 0.55 18.78
N THR A 257 5.06 0.54 17.82
CA THR A 257 5.34 0.28 16.40
C THR A 257 4.75 1.40 15.54
N LEU A 258 4.95 1.39 14.22
CA LEU A 258 4.34 2.38 13.33
C LEU A 258 2.85 2.09 13.14
N THR A 259 2.02 3.14 13.18
CA THR A 259 0.68 3.07 12.57
C THR A 259 0.82 2.98 11.04
N ASN A 260 -0.29 2.77 10.32
CA ASN A 260 -0.26 2.86 8.86
C ASN A 260 0.05 4.26 8.34
N TRP A 261 -0.34 5.32 9.05
CA TRP A 261 0.10 6.68 8.75
C TRP A 261 1.60 6.87 9.00
N GLY A 262 2.14 6.27 10.06
CA GLY A 262 3.58 6.22 10.33
C GLY A 262 4.35 5.50 9.23
N ARG A 263 3.83 4.37 8.75
CA ARG A 263 4.38 3.59 7.64
C ARG A 263 4.33 4.36 6.32
N LEU A 264 3.19 4.95 5.98
CA LEU A 264 3.03 5.81 4.80
C LEU A 264 4.03 6.97 4.86
N THR A 265 4.12 7.63 6.02
CA THR A 265 5.08 8.72 6.26
C THR A 265 6.50 8.24 5.99
N TRP A 266 6.90 7.11 6.59
CA TRP A 266 8.22 6.52 6.41
C TRP A 266 8.50 6.21 4.93
N ASN A 267 7.61 5.51 4.24
CA ASN A 267 7.84 5.10 2.85
C ASN A 267 7.94 6.28 1.88
N ASN A 268 7.32 7.42 2.20
CA ASN A 268 7.43 8.64 1.40
C ASN A 268 8.71 9.44 1.66
N CYS A 269 9.43 9.22 2.76
CA CYS A 269 10.65 9.98 3.08
C CYS A 269 11.90 9.13 3.40
N LYS A 270 11.80 7.80 3.44
CA LYS A 270 12.91 6.92 3.83
C LYS A 270 14.14 7.10 2.97
N ASP A 271 13.97 7.39 1.68
CA ASP A 271 15.08 7.59 0.74
C ASP A 271 16.01 8.72 1.21
N ASP A 272 15.47 9.78 1.81
CA ASP A 272 16.26 10.89 2.36
C ASP A 272 17.20 10.45 3.50
N PHE A 273 16.83 9.39 4.21
CA PHE A 273 17.55 8.89 5.38
C PHE A 273 18.39 7.65 5.08
N LEU A 274 17.95 6.79 4.16
CA LEU A 274 18.60 5.53 3.84
C LEU A 274 19.64 5.67 2.70
N THR A 275 19.73 6.82 2.04
CA THR A 275 20.72 7.08 0.97
C THR A 275 21.91 7.93 1.43
N THR A 276 22.05 8.15 2.73
CA THR A 276 23.09 9.00 3.35
C THR A 276 24.52 8.57 3.01
N LYS A 277 25.48 9.50 3.16
CA LYS A 277 26.90 9.19 2.98
C LYS A 277 27.45 8.25 4.06
N ASN A 278 26.87 8.29 5.25
CA ASN A 278 27.29 7.48 6.39
C ASN A 278 26.35 6.30 6.58
N LEU A 279 26.88 5.20 7.12
CA LEU A 279 26.09 4.05 7.55
C LEU A 279 25.23 4.43 8.76
N LEU A 280 24.00 3.92 8.80
CA LEU A 280 23.14 4.02 9.98
C LEU A 280 23.52 2.95 11.00
N GLU A 281 23.49 3.31 12.28
CA GLU A 281 23.81 2.39 13.38
C GLU A 281 22.58 1.57 13.77
N PHE A 282 22.47 0.37 13.21
CA PHE A 282 21.39 -0.56 13.54
C PHE A 282 21.75 -1.41 14.77
N PRO A 283 20.81 -1.65 15.71
CA PRO A 283 21.06 -2.55 16.84
C PRO A 283 21.47 -3.94 16.38
N LYS A 284 22.30 -4.63 17.17
CA LYS A 284 22.84 -5.97 16.85
C LYS A 284 23.72 -6.05 15.59
N ILE A 285 23.97 -4.95 14.89
CA ILE A 285 24.85 -4.89 13.72
C ILE A 285 26.16 -4.18 14.09
N LYS A 286 27.27 -4.70 13.58
CA LYS A 286 28.59 -4.06 13.64
C LYS A 286 29.20 -4.06 12.25
N TYR A 287 29.80 -2.95 11.85
CA TYR A 287 30.44 -2.81 10.55
C TYR A 287 31.94 -2.98 10.71
N GLU A 288 32.55 -3.91 9.97
CA GLU A 288 34.00 -3.99 9.87
C GLU A 288 34.52 -2.92 8.90
N GLN A 289 35.81 -2.58 9.02
CA GLN A 289 36.43 -1.55 8.19
C GLN A 289 36.37 -1.88 6.68
N SER A 290 36.40 -3.16 6.33
CA SER A 290 36.21 -3.63 4.95
C SER A 290 34.81 -3.28 4.43
N PHE A 291 33.78 -3.45 5.25
CA PHE A 291 32.40 -3.16 4.88
C PHE A 291 32.21 -1.66 4.69
N GLU A 292 32.78 -0.85 5.59
CA GLU A 292 32.75 0.61 5.46
C GLU A 292 33.41 1.08 4.16
N LYS A 293 34.56 0.48 3.78
CA LYS A 293 35.23 0.78 2.50
C LYS A 293 34.36 0.40 1.31
N ASP A 294 33.73 -0.77 1.35
CA ASP A 294 32.83 -1.23 0.30
C ASP A 294 31.61 -0.31 0.16
N TYR A 295 31.02 0.11 1.29
CA TYR A 295 29.93 1.07 1.30
C TYR A 295 30.33 2.41 0.66
N GLN A 296 31.50 2.96 1.06
CA GLN A 296 32.00 4.21 0.51
C GLN A 296 32.35 4.10 -0.99
N LYS A 297 32.86 2.95 -1.46
CA LYS A 297 33.12 2.71 -2.88
C LYS A 297 31.85 2.74 -3.73
N ASN A 298 30.72 2.38 -3.15
CA ASN A 298 29.40 2.42 -3.81
C ASN A 298 28.61 3.70 -3.48
N ALA A 299 29.25 4.74 -2.92
CA ALA A 299 28.56 5.89 -2.33
C ALA A 299 27.75 6.76 -3.32
N THR A 300 27.96 6.60 -4.63
CA THR A 300 27.28 7.41 -5.67
C THR A 300 25.94 6.83 -6.12
N ASP A 301 25.61 5.59 -5.74
CA ASP A 301 24.39 4.92 -6.18
C ASP A 301 23.36 4.90 -5.05
N ALA A 302 22.35 5.78 -5.14
CA ALA A 302 21.32 5.94 -4.13
C ALA A 302 20.47 4.67 -3.96
N ASN A 303 20.12 3.99 -5.07
CA ASN A 303 19.31 2.78 -5.02
C ASN A 303 20.05 1.65 -4.30
N LYS A 304 21.36 1.49 -4.55
CA LYS A 304 22.18 0.50 -3.85
C LYS A 304 22.26 0.74 -2.34
N LYS A 305 22.26 2.00 -1.91
CA LYS A 305 22.26 2.34 -0.47
C LYS A 305 20.92 2.07 0.18
N LEU A 306 19.84 2.49 -0.49
CA LEU A 306 18.49 2.25 -0.04
C LEU A 306 18.26 0.74 0.16
N ASP A 307 18.54 -0.06 -0.87
CA ASP A 307 18.37 -1.51 -0.82
C ASP A 307 19.21 -2.15 0.29
N LEU A 308 20.47 -1.71 0.45
CA LEU A 308 21.35 -2.22 1.49
C LEU A 308 20.84 -1.90 2.89
N HIS A 309 20.49 -0.64 3.17
CA HIS A 309 20.02 -0.25 4.50
C HIS A 309 18.66 -0.86 4.85
N GLU A 310 17.75 -1.01 3.90
CA GLU A 310 16.48 -1.74 4.13
C GLU A 310 16.75 -3.19 4.52
N VAL A 311 17.68 -3.88 3.84
CA VAL A 311 18.03 -5.26 4.17
C VAL A 311 18.78 -5.36 5.51
N ILE A 312 19.66 -4.40 5.83
CA ILE A 312 20.31 -4.36 7.16
C ILE A 312 19.28 -4.14 8.27
N ALA A 313 18.29 -3.27 8.05
CA ALA A 313 17.19 -3.08 9.00
C ALA A 313 16.41 -4.39 9.20
N GLU A 314 16.09 -5.12 8.13
CA GLU A 314 15.41 -6.43 8.18
C GLU A 314 16.23 -7.47 8.98
N VAL A 315 17.53 -7.56 8.73
CA VAL A 315 18.44 -8.45 9.45
C VAL A 315 18.56 -8.05 10.93
N SER A 316 18.70 -6.76 11.22
CA SER A 316 18.74 -6.22 12.58
C SER A 316 17.46 -6.52 13.35
N ALA A 317 16.30 -6.27 12.73
CA ALA A 317 14.98 -6.58 13.28
C ALA A 317 14.83 -8.09 13.55
N SER A 318 15.26 -8.95 12.62
CA SER A 318 15.26 -10.40 12.80
C SER A 318 16.17 -10.84 13.95
N MET A 319 17.37 -10.27 14.06
CA MET A 319 18.29 -10.52 15.17
C MET A 319 17.67 -10.16 16.52
N ILE A 320 16.91 -9.06 16.60
CA ILE A 320 16.18 -8.65 17.81
C ILE A 320 15.06 -9.64 18.12
N LYS A 321 14.13 -9.86 17.16
CA LYS A 321 12.92 -10.66 17.37
C LYS A 321 13.20 -12.12 17.71
N TYR A 322 14.23 -12.70 17.08
CA TYR A 322 14.59 -14.10 17.25
C TYR A 322 15.82 -14.31 18.12
N ASN A 323 16.28 -13.27 18.83
CA ASN A 323 17.43 -13.32 19.74
C ASN A 323 18.68 -13.96 19.09
N GLY A 324 18.95 -13.60 17.84
CA GLY A 324 20.09 -14.10 17.07
C GLY A 324 19.94 -15.48 16.43
N ASP A 325 18.77 -16.13 16.51
CA ASP A 325 18.50 -17.37 15.78
C ASP A 325 18.30 -17.10 14.27
N THR A 326 19.39 -17.24 13.51
CA THR A 326 19.44 -16.97 12.08
C THR A 326 18.63 -17.96 11.24
N THR A 327 18.26 -19.13 11.79
CA THR A 327 17.46 -20.13 11.06
C THR A 327 16.02 -19.68 10.83
N ARG A 328 15.57 -18.66 11.58
CA ARG A 328 14.23 -18.08 11.51
C ARG A 328 14.17 -16.84 10.62
N PHE A 329 15.28 -16.46 10.00
CA PHE A 329 15.31 -15.32 9.10
C PHE A 329 14.47 -15.59 7.86
N ASP A 330 13.99 -14.52 7.24
CA ASP A 330 13.21 -14.63 6.01
C ASP A 330 14.03 -15.36 4.93
N ARG A 331 13.41 -16.36 4.30
CA ARG A 331 14.05 -17.18 3.26
C ARG A 331 14.53 -16.34 2.07
N ARG A 332 13.90 -15.18 1.81
CA ARG A 332 14.28 -14.23 0.75
C ARG A 332 15.67 -13.63 0.98
N LEU A 333 16.15 -13.54 2.23
CA LEU A 333 17.52 -13.11 2.53
C LEU A 333 18.55 -14.15 2.10
N ASN A 334 18.15 -15.41 1.94
CA ASN A 334 19.03 -16.54 1.64
C ASN A 334 20.26 -16.55 2.57
N PHE A 335 19.98 -16.40 3.87
CA PHE A 335 21.00 -16.39 4.92
C PHE A 335 21.58 -17.80 5.04
N SER A 336 22.87 -17.96 4.71
CA SER A 336 23.52 -19.25 4.68
C SER A 336 25.01 -19.15 4.96
N ARG A 337 25.60 -20.27 5.36
CA ARG A 337 27.01 -20.40 5.65
C ARG A 337 27.79 -20.71 4.39
N TYR A 338 28.94 -20.07 4.19
CA TYR A 338 29.83 -20.45 3.10
C TYR A 338 30.37 -21.88 3.29
N GLU A 339 30.74 -22.51 2.17
CA GLU A 339 31.42 -23.80 2.17
C GLU A 339 32.94 -23.65 2.03
N GLY A 340 33.68 -24.69 2.45
CA GLY A 340 35.12 -24.81 2.28
C GLY A 340 35.96 -24.29 3.46
N LYS A 341 37.21 -24.78 3.55
CA LYS A 341 38.15 -24.48 4.66
C LYS A 341 39.29 -23.56 4.24
N LYS A 342 39.13 -22.80 3.16
CA LYS A 342 40.13 -21.78 2.75
C LYS A 342 40.19 -20.71 3.84
N LYS A 343 41.40 -20.28 4.22
CA LYS A 343 41.58 -19.13 5.12
C LYS A 343 41.29 -17.84 4.35
N CYS A 344 40.48 -16.98 4.97
CA CYS A 344 40.12 -15.65 4.51
C CYS A 344 40.83 -14.59 5.36
N ASP A 345 40.60 -13.32 5.05
CA ASP A 345 41.17 -12.19 5.78
C ASP A 345 40.85 -12.28 7.28
N GLY A 346 41.85 -12.00 8.11
CA GLY A 346 41.78 -12.22 9.57
C GLY A 346 42.03 -13.67 10.01
N GLY A 347 42.37 -14.59 9.10
CA GLY A 347 42.71 -15.98 9.40
C GLY A 347 41.52 -16.89 9.67
N ILE A 348 40.31 -16.38 9.43
CA ILE A 348 39.02 -17.06 9.62
C ILE A 348 38.81 -18.06 8.48
N LEU A 349 38.27 -19.24 8.78
CA LEU A 349 37.94 -20.21 7.73
C LEU A 349 36.67 -19.77 7.01
N LYS A 350 36.63 -19.96 5.70
CA LYS A 350 35.46 -19.60 4.87
C LYS A 350 34.16 -20.19 5.41
N ASN A 351 34.16 -21.44 5.87
CA ASN A 351 33.01 -22.09 6.52
C ASN A 351 32.69 -21.63 7.95
N GLN A 352 33.29 -20.55 8.42
CA GLN A 352 32.90 -19.84 9.65
C GLN A 352 32.23 -18.50 9.35
N ILE A 353 32.07 -18.16 8.06
CA ILE A 353 31.49 -16.92 7.59
C ILE A 353 30.11 -17.24 7.00
N ASP A 354 29.13 -16.43 7.37
CA ASP A 354 27.78 -16.48 6.85
C ASP A 354 27.58 -15.36 5.81
N HIS A 355 26.55 -15.45 4.99
CA HIS A 355 26.20 -14.39 4.04
C HIS A 355 24.69 -14.31 3.81
N PHE A 356 24.23 -13.15 3.35
CA PHE A 356 22.85 -12.91 2.92
C PHE A 356 22.81 -12.01 1.69
N TYR A 357 21.75 -12.11 0.90
CA TYR A 357 21.57 -11.39 -0.35
C TYR A 357 20.83 -10.07 -0.16
N ILE A 358 21.15 -9.10 -1.02
CA ILE A 358 20.47 -7.81 -1.09
C ILE A 358 19.37 -7.90 -2.14
N LYS A 359 18.18 -8.31 -1.69
CA LYS A 359 17.00 -8.50 -2.55
C LYS A 359 17.38 -9.33 -3.81
N ASN A 360 16.85 -8.96 -4.97
CA ASN A 360 17.14 -9.61 -6.25
C ASN A 360 18.23 -8.86 -7.06
N THR A 361 19.16 -8.17 -6.40
CA THR A 361 20.17 -7.33 -7.09
C THR A 361 21.42 -8.10 -7.55
N GLY A 362 21.57 -9.36 -7.16
CA GLY A 362 22.82 -10.14 -7.37
C GLY A 362 23.95 -9.81 -6.40
N ARG A 363 23.73 -8.84 -5.49
CA ARG A 363 24.69 -8.41 -4.47
C ARG A 363 24.42 -9.09 -3.14
N ARG A 364 25.45 -9.16 -2.31
CA ARG A 364 25.37 -9.80 -0.99
C ARG A 364 26.29 -9.15 0.03
N VAL A 365 26.07 -9.54 1.28
CA VAL A 365 26.91 -9.18 2.42
C VAL A 365 27.44 -10.45 3.06
N SER A 366 28.74 -10.48 3.35
CA SER A 366 29.34 -11.50 4.22
C SER A 366 29.39 -11.01 5.66
N CYS A 367 29.28 -11.93 6.60
CA CYS A 367 29.14 -11.59 8.02
C CYS A 367 29.54 -12.73 8.96
N ILE A 368 29.75 -12.39 10.23
CA ILE A 368 30.03 -13.34 11.31
C ILE A 368 29.09 -13.05 12.47
N LEU A 369 28.40 -14.08 12.95
CA LEU A 369 27.64 -14.02 14.19
C LEU A 369 28.56 -14.29 15.37
N ASP A 370 28.75 -13.29 16.25
CA ASP A 370 29.52 -13.43 17.47
C ASP A 370 28.85 -12.69 18.64
N GLN A 371 28.76 -13.36 19.79
CA GLN A 371 28.13 -12.82 21.02
C GLN A 371 26.74 -12.18 20.81
N GLY A 372 25.93 -12.72 19.90
CA GLY A 372 24.60 -12.20 19.57
C GLY A 372 24.62 -10.88 18.78
N GLN A 373 25.75 -10.51 18.18
CA GLN A 373 25.90 -9.42 17.22
C GLN A 373 26.35 -9.96 15.87
N LEU A 374 25.94 -9.30 14.80
CA LEU A 374 26.33 -9.64 13.44
C LEU A 374 27.37 -8.63 12.94
N PHE A 375 28.59 -9.10 12.71
CA PHE A 375 29.70 -8.33 12.19
C PHE A 375 29.68 -8.42 10.66
N LEU A 376 29.30 -7.35 9.98
CA LEU A 376 29.26 -7.27 8.53
C LEU A 376 30.66 -6.96 7.98
N ARG A 377 31.12 -7.78 7.03
CA ARG A 377 32.50 -7.81 6.55
C ARG A 377 32.67 -7.18 5.18
N HIS A 378 31.98 -7.69 4.16
CA HIS A 378 32.09 -7.18 2.80
C HIS A 378 30.72 -7.01 2.17
N TYR A 379 30.58 -6.03 1.28
CA TYR A 379 29.37 -5.77 0.50
C TYR A 379 29.70 -5.57 -0.97
N GLY A 380 29.04 -6.32 -1.85
CA GLY A 380 29.25 -6.17 -3.28
C GLY A 380 28.61 -7.24 -4.13
N GLU A 381 29.05 -7.29 -5.39
CA GLU A 381 28.68 -8.34 -6.34
C GLU A 381 29.09 -9.72 -5.84
N HIS A 382 28.34 -10.74 -6.27
CA HIS A 382 28.53 -12.12 -5.83
C HIS A 382 29.99 -12.58 -5.84
N ASP A 383 30.69 -12.43 -6.98
CA ASP A 383 32.06 -12.92 -7.16
C ASP A 383 33.05 -12.21 -6.23
N TYR A 384 32.96 -10.87 -6.17
CA TYR A 384 33.82 -10.06 -5.31
C TYR A 384 33.72 -10.50 -3.84
N VAL A 385 32.50 -10.65 -3.31
CA VAL A 385 32.28 -11.06 -1.93
C VAL A 385 32.59 -12.56 -1.74
N ASN A 386 32.49 -13.39 -2.77
CA ASN A 386 32.86 -14.82 -2.67
C ASN A 386 34.35 -15.00 -2.45
N ASP A 387 35.12 -14.19 -3.17
CA ASP A 387 36.57 -14.26 -3.21
C ASP A 387 37.17 -13.55 -1.99
N ASN A 388 36.43 -12.58 -1.42
CA ASN A 388 36.78 -11.79 -0.25
C ASN A 388 35.64 -11.80 0.80
N PRO A 389 35.28 -12.95 1.40
CA PRO A 389 34.19 -13.03 2.36
C PRO A 389 34.57 -12.55 3.77
#